data_AF-A0A7S2DWY0-F1
#
_entry.id   AF-A0A7S2DWY0-F1
#
_cell.length_a   1.000
_cell.length_b   1.000
_cell.length_c   1.000
_cell.angle_alpha   90.00
_cell.angle_beta   90.00
_cell.angle_gamma   90.00
#
_symmetry.space_group_name_H-M   'P 1'
#
loop_
_entity.id
_entity.type
_entity.pdbx_description
1 polymer ?
#
loop_
_entity_poly.entity_id
_entity_poly.type
_entity_poly.pdbx_seq_one_letter_code
_entity_poly.pdbx_strand_id
1 'polypeptide(L)'
;MKPHYFVSGDWRLETLSHHHTDSLPNMLNHSFAFVALLSLFQTRSAFARCVCACDDDQTDCKTFSNSNNICEREGCGVTCRTLFKTGFNLEGCGCIDASTRLFSCESKEYVPAHSVVPGDSMRTVSSSDGTEMCSEVYFTYAHEGNYHAFEVEMEDSSKLTVSSNHLLYVGSSFENRKATMAKNVMVGDTLVSSVGSAKEITSIKDINTELVNVLTMEGSVELESGVVISTNSYHETLYSALFYPIKLMYLWIGAPAVKKAEPYLTNVGDVLTPYVSMVADSL
;
A
#
# COMPACT_ATOMS: atom_id res chain seq x y z
N MET A 1 -56.27 -33.59 31.87
CA MET A 1 -55.04 -33.53 32.71
C MET A 1 -54.35 -32.20 32.45
N LYS A 2 -54.38 -31.34 33.47
CA LYS A 2 -53.50 -30.18 33.72
C LYS A 2 -52.74 -30.51 35.02
N PRO A 3 -51.56 -29.91 35.29
CA PRO A 3 -51.56 -28.67 36.06
C PRO A 3 -50.58 -27.59 35.56
N HIS A 4 -50.93 -26.34 35.89
CA HIS A 4 -50.06 -25.15 35.94
C HIS A 4 -49.31 -25.12 37.28
N TYR A 5 -48.17 -24.41 37.37
CA TYR A 5 -47.85 -23.49 38.50
C TYR A 5 -46.86 -22.38 38.08
N PHE A 6 -47.09 -21.19 38.66
CA PHE A 6 -46.29 -19.96 38.71
C PHE A 6 -45.59 -19.89 40.09
N VAL A 7 -44.37 -19.34 40.20
CA VAL A 7 -43.77 -18.66 41.39
C VAL A 7 -42.57 -17.83 40.88
N SER A 8 -42.62 -16.49 40.76
CA SER A 8 -42.32 -15.39 41.72
C SER A 8 -41.00 -15.49 42.50
N GLY A 9 -40.26 -14.38 42.63
CA GLY A 9 -39.04 -14.34 43.46
C GLY A 9 -38.18 -13.11 43.22
N ASP A 10 -38.67 -11.95 43.66
CA ASP A 10 -37.89 -10.74 43.87
C ASP A 10 -37.10 -10.92 45.19
N TRP A 11 -35.78 -10.76 45.15
CA TRP A 11 -34.96 -10.56 46.36
C TRP A 11 -34.00 -9.41 46.10
N ARG A 12 -34.42 -8.21 46.54
CA ARG A 12 -33.48 -7.18 46.98
C ARG A 12 -32.93 -7.57 48.35
N LEU A 13 -31.61 -7.48 48.50
CA LEU A 13 -30.99 -7.10 49.77
C LEU A 13 -29.76 -6.24 49.49
N GLU A 14 -29.69 -5.20 50.30
CA GLU A 14 -28.90 -3.99 50.14
C GLU A 14 -27.44 -4.16 50.57
N THR A 15 -26.60 -3.33 49.93
CA THR A 15 -25.42 -2.62 50.44
C THR A 15 -24.31 -3.40 51.17
N LEU A 16 -23.12 -3.34 50.59
CA LEU A 16 -21.91 -2.90 51.31
C LEU A 16 -20.94 -2.21 50.35
N SER A 17 -20.69 -0.93 50.64
CA SER A 17 -19.68 -0.10 50.01
C SER A 17 -18.27 -0.63 50.28
N HIS A 18 -17.37 -0.58 49.30
CA HIS A 18 -16.02 -0.03 49.47
C HIS A 18 -15.33 0.21 48.12
N HIS A 19 -14.76 1.40 47.98
CA HIS A 19 -13.83 1.81 46.93
C HIS A 19 -12.63 0.85 46.85
N HIS A 20 -12.24 0.41 45.65
CA HIS A 20 -10.96 0.79 45.02
C HIS A 20 -10.72 0.07 43.68
N THR A 21 -10.42 0.90 42.66
CA THR A 21 -9.56 0.65 41.49
C THR A 21 -9.90 -0.50 40.53
N ASP A 22 -10.44 -0.11 39.38
CA ASP A 22 -10.42 -0.85 38.12
C ASP A 22 -9.00 -1.29 37.75
N SER A 23 -8.82 -2.59 37.52
CA SER A 23 -7.65 -3.15 36.86
C SER A 23 -7.97 -3.39 35.39
N LEU A 24 -7.32 -2.60 34.52
CA LEU A 24 -7.20 -2.88 33.09
C LEU A 24 -6.60 -4.28 32.87
N PRO A 25 -7.12 -5.11 31.95
CA PRO A 25 -6.43 -6.33 31.55
C PRO A 25 -5.24 -5.97 30.65
N ASN A 26 -4.03 -6.23 31.17
CA ASN A 26 -2.77 -6.55 30.46
C ASN A 26 -2.72 -6.25 28.95
N MET A 27 -2.42 -5.01 28.57
CA MET A 27 -2.14 -4.57 27.20
C MET A 27 -0.64 -4.54 26.82
N LEU A 28 0.22 -5.29 27.52
CA LEU A 28 1.68 -5.21 27.32
C LEU A 28 2.32 -6.42 26.62
N ASN A 29 1.59 -7.50 26.33
CA ASN A 29 2.19 -8.70 25.72
C ASN A 29 2.09 -8.79 24.19
N HIS A 30 1.34 -7.88 23.52
CA HIS A 30 1.20 -7.92 22.05
C HIS A 30 2.05 -6.88 21.31
N SER A 31 2.57 -5.86 21.99
CA SER A 31 3.57 -4.94 21.42
C SER A 31 4.90 -5.63 21.13
N PHE A 32 5.23 -6.71 21.84
CA PHE A 32 6.43 -7.50 21.60
C PHE A 32 6.39 -8.32 20.30
N ALA A 33 5.20 -8.73 19.83
CA ALA A 33 5.08 -9.44 18.56
C ALA A 33 5.32 -8.52 17.35
N PHE A 34 4.92 -7.25 17.46
CA PHE A 34 5.11 -6.23 16.42
C PHE A 34 6.59 -5.82 16.29
N VAL A 35 7.28 -5.64 17.44
CA VAL A 35 8.74 -5.42 17.47
C VAL A 35 9.51 -6.69 17.05
N ALA A 36 9.00 -7.88 17.38
CA ALA A 36 9.65 -9.14 17.00
C ALA A 36 9.63 -9.39 15.48
N LEU A 37 8.52 -9.10 14.78
CA LEU A 37 8.44 -9.22 13.32
C LEU A 37 9.34 -8.21 12.60
N LEU A 38 9.42 -6.97 13.10
CA LEU A 38 10.43 -6.00 12.64
C LEU A 38 11.86 -6.50 12.92
N SER A 39 12.12 -7.09 14.09
CA SER A 39 13.45 -7.59 14.48
C SER A 39 13.90 -8.87 13.76
N LEU A 40 12.97 -9.70 13.27
CA LEU A 40 13.28 -10.86 12.45
C LEU A 40 13.78 -10.44 11.05
N PHE A 41 13.36 -9.28 10.55
CA PHE A 41 13.99 -8.63 9.39
C PHE A 41 15.28 -7.87 9.73
N GLN A 42 15.50 -7.49 11.00
CA GLN A 42 16.75 -6.85 11.42
C GLN A 42 17.91 -7.83 11.67
N THR A 43 17.66 -9.13 11.90
CA THR A 43 18.71 -10.04 12.40
C THR A 43 19.48 -10.82 11.32
N ARG A 44 19.20 -10.62 10.03
CA ARG A 44 19.97 -11.23 8.93
C ARG A 44 20.38 -10.30 7.79
N SER A 45 20.26 -8.99 7.99
CA SER A 45 20.76 -7.99 7.04
C SER A 45 21.93 -7.27 7.69
N ALA A 46 23.13 -7.39 7.13
CA ALA A 46 24.24 -6.53 7.49
C ALA A 46 23.80 -5.07 7.25
N PHE A 47 23.46 -4.37 8.33
CA PHE A 47 23.07 -2.97 8.26
C PHE A 47 24.26 -2.15 7.74
N ALA A 48 24.09 -1.54 6.57
CA ALA A 48 24.95 -0.45 6.14
C ALA A 48 24.68 0.77 7.04
N ARG A 49 25.47 0.94 8.11
CA ARG A 49 25.48 2.13 8.95
C ARG A 49 26.77 2.90 8.69
N CYS A 50 26.69 4.13 8.15
CA CYS A 50 27.76 5.11 8.39
C CYS A 50 27.57 5.56 9.85
N VAL A 51 28.55 5.29 10.72
CA VAL A 51 28.54 5.76 12.11
C VAL A 51 29.47 6.97 12.19
N CYS A 52 28.94 8.11 12.63
CA CYS A 52 29.75 9.29 12.95
C CYS A 52 30.07 9.28 14.44
N ALA A 53 31.35 9.36 14.78
CA ALA A 53 31.82 9.67 16.12
C ALA A 53 32.52 11.02 16.08
N CYS A 54 32.12 11.93 16.97
CA CYS A 54 32.74 13.24 17.13
C CYS A 54 33.34 13.34 18.53
N ASP A 55 34.43 14.08 18.67
CA ASP A 55 34.87 14.57 19.99
C ASP A 55 33.85 15.57 20.56
N ASP A 56 33.88 15.79 21.88
CA ASP A 56 32.88 16.57 22.63
C ASP A 56 32.66 18.00 22.09
N ASP A 57 33.68 18.59 21.44
CA ASP A 57 33.62 19.94 20.85
C ASP A 57 33.09 19.95 19.39
N GLN A 58 32.71 18.79 18.83
CA GLN A 58 32.20 18.59 17.45
C GLN A 58 33.12 19.09 16.31
N THR A 59 34.35 19.53 16.61
CA THR A 59 35.30 20.06 15.63
C THR A 59 36.02 18.99 14.82
N ASP A 60 36.08 17.75 15.32
CA ASP A 60 36.67 16.62 14.60
C ASP A 60 35.75 15.40 14.68
N CYS A 61 35.06 15.12 13.57
CA CYS A 61 34.18 13.96 13.42
C CYS A 61 34.81 12.96 12.45
N LYS A 62 34.91 11.70 12.89
CA LYS A 62 35.37 10.55 12.09
C LYS A 62 34.18 9.69 11.70
N THR A 63 34.13 9.34 10.42
CA THR A 63 33.08 8.47 9.86
C THR A 63 33.63 7.06 9.72
N PHE A 64 32.93 6.08 10.29
CA PHE A 64 33.24 4.67 10.14
C PHE A 64 32.25 4.04 9.16
N SER A 65 32.75 3.45 8.09
CA SER A 65 31.99 2.64 7.14
C SER A 65 32.46 1.19 7.24
N ASN A 66 31.52 0.25 7.34
CA ASN A 66 31.82 -1.19 7.45
C ASN A 66 31.49 -1.97 6.15
N SER A 67 31.33 -1.28 5.02
CA SER A 67 31.16 -1.89 3.69
C SER A 67 31.54 -0.88 2.57
N ASN A 68 31.50 -1.30 1.31
CA ASN A 68 31.95 -0.59 0.07
C ASN A 68 31.29 0.79 -0.23
N ASN A 69 30.77 1.50 0.77
CA ASN A 69 30.15 2.81 0.64
C ASN A 69 31.16 3.94 0.90
N ILE A 70 31.12 4.97 0.05
CA ILE A 70 31.83 6.24 0.23
C ILE A 70 30.91 7.17 1.02
N CYS A 71 31.23 7.47 2.29
CA CYS A 71 30.54 8.52 3.05
C CYS A 71 31.24 9.86 2.70
N GLU A 72 30.62 10.74 1.89
CA GLU A 72 31.18 12.07 1.58
C GLU A 72 30.85 13.10 2.67
N ARG A 73 31.78 14.03 2.89
CA ARG A 73 31.87 14.89 4.08
C ARG A 73 31.31 16.29 3.78
N GLU A 74 30.06 16.55 4.13
CA GLU A 74 29.60 17.92 4.43
C GLU A 74 28.99 17.92 5.84
N GLY A 75 29.49 18.83 6.69
CA GLY A 75 29.47 18.73 8.14
C GLY A 75 28.17 18.21 8.76
N CYS A 76 28.27 17.12 9.54
CA CYS A 76 27.31 16.52 10.48
C CYS A 76 25.80 16.82 10.35
N GLY A 77 25.29 17.01 9.13
CA GLY A 77 23.91 16.84 8.75
C GLY A 77 23.81 15.47 8.12
N VAL A 78 23.38 14.47 8.88
CA VAL A 78 23.15 13.12 8.35
C VAL A 78 21.88 13.16 7.49
N THR A 79 21.98 13.71 6.29
CA THR A 79 21.16 13.23 5.18
C THR A 79 21.81 11.95 4.70
N CYS A 80 21.18 10.80 4.97
CA CYS A 80 21.44 9.59 4.19
C CYS A 80 21.00 9.88 2.75
N ARG A 81 21.87 10.55 1.98
CA ARG A 81 21.83 10.46 0.52
C ARG A 81 22.28 9.05 0.22
N THR A 82 21.30 8.17 0.01
CA THR A 82 21.51 6.85 -0.57
C THR A 82 22.06 7.08 -1.98
N LEU A 83 23.38 7.21 -2.08
CA LEU A 83 24.14 7.20 -3.32
C LEU A 83 24.10 5.76 -3.87
N PHE A 84 22.96 5.36 -4.42
CA PHE A 84 22.96 4.39 -5.52
C PHE A 84 23.52 5.13 -6.74
N LYS A 85 24.86 5.21 -6.80
CA LYS A 85 25.63 5.65 -7.96
C LYS A 85 25.94 4.46 -8.89
N THR A 86 25.08 3.46 -8.88
CA THR A 86 24.83 2.56 -10.01
C THR A 86 23.54 3.05 -10.63
N GLY A 87 23.49 3.28 -11.95
CA GLY A 87 22.36 3.85 -12.68
C GLY A 87 21.07 3.02 -12.67
N PHE A 88 20.56 2.71 -11.48
CA PHE A 88 19.18 2.37 -11.23
C PHE A 88 18.49 3.69 -10.92
N ASN A 89 17.91 4.33 -11.95
CA ASN A 89 16.82 5.26 -11.68
C ASN A 89 15.84 4.51 -10.78
N LEU A 90 15.40 5.12 -9.68
CA LEU A 90 14.25 4.66 -8.94
C LEU A 90 13.01 4.86 -9.82
N GLU A 91 12.87 4.07 -10.89
CA GLU A 91 11.67 3.93 -11.74
C GLU A 91 10.55 3.19 -10.97
N GLY A 92 10.57 3.27 -9.63
CA GLY A 92 10.01 2.27 -8.73
C GLY A 92 8.73 2.67 -8.01
N CYS A 93 8.05 3.71 -8.44
CA CYS A 93 6.73 4.04 -7.92
C CYS A 93 5.72 3.07 -8.54
N GLY A 94 4.93 2.38 -7.71
CA GLY A 94 3.88 1.47 -8.15
C GLY A 94 2.52 2.15 -8.11
N CYS A 95 2.20 2.95 -9.12
CA CYS A 95 1.13 3.95 -9.05
C CYS A 95 0.37 4.14 -10.38
N ILE A 96 -0.79 4.78 -10.27
CA ILE A 96 -1.62 5.27 -11.37
C ILE A 96 -1.53 6.80 -11.47
N ASP A 97 -1.92 7.36 -12.60
CA ASP A 97 -2.00 8.81 -12.77
C ASP A 97 -2.98 9.47 -11.78
N ALA A 98 -2.58 10.59 -11.20
CA ALA A 98 -3.32 11.32 -10.18
C ALA A 98 -4.72 11.78 -10.65
N SER A 99 -4.90 12.03 -11.95
CA SER A 99 -6.17 12.42 -12.56
C SER A 99 -7.05 11.23 -12.96
N THR A 100 -6.51 10.00 -12.92
CA THR A 100 -7.27 8.77 -13.18
C THR A 100 -8.53 8.76 -12.33
N ARG A 101 -9.68 8.49 -12.95
CA ARG A 101 -10.95 8.54 -12.27
C ARG A 101 -11.39 7.16 -11.80
N LEU A 102 -11.77 7.08 -10.54
CA LEU A 102 -12.19 5.87 -9.83
C LEU A 102 -13.64 6.02 -9.41
N PHE A 103 -14.45 4.96 -9.52
CA PHE A 103 -15.86 5.03 -9.13
C PHE A 103 -15.99 4.97 -7.60
N SER A 104 -16.44 6.06 -6.99
CA SER A 104 -16.79 6.08 -5.56
C SER A 104 -18.16 5.47 -5.34
N CYS A 105 -18.23 4.45 -4.50
CA CYS A 105 -19.48 3.79 -4.12
C CYS A 105 -20.36 4.67 -3.23
N GLU A 106 -19.77 5.61 -2.49
CA GLU A 106 -20.48 6.51 -1.59
C GLU A 106 -21.16 7.65 -2.35
N SER A 107 -20.40 8.37 -3.17
CA SER A 107 -20.93 9.49 -3.97
C SER A 107 -21.59 9.04 -5.27
N LYS A 108 -21.40 7.77 -5.68
CA LYS A 108 -21.92 7.18 -6.92
C LYS A 108 -21.47 7.93 -8.18
N GLU A 109 -20.26 8.46 -8.14
CA GLU A 109 -19.64 9.19 -9.23
C GLU A 109 -18.16 8.84 -9.34
N TYR A 110 -17.58 9.20 -10.49
CA TYR A 110 -16.16 9.06 -10.73
C TYR A 110 -15.40 10.23 -10.09
N VAL A 111 -14.49 9.94 -9.17
CA VAL A 111 -13.63 10.92 -8.49
C VAL A 111 -12.17 10.72 -8.91
N PRO A 112 -11.36 11.78 -8.99
CA PRO A 112 -9.96 11.63 -9.36
C PRO A 112 -9.16 10.94 -8.24
N ALA A 113 -8.20 10.09 -8.60
CA ALA A 113 -7.47 9.24 -7.67
C ALA A 113 -6.71 10.02 -6.58
N HIS A 114 -6.19 11.22 -6.89
CA HIS A 114 -5.54 12.09 -5.88
C HIS A 114 -6.47 12.59 -4.78
N SER A 115 -7.79 12.57 -5.00
CA SER A 115 -8.77 13.01 -4.01
C SER A 115 -9.22 11.89 -3.07
N VAL A 116 -8.87 10.64 -3.39
CA VAL A 116 -9.25 9.47 -2.61
C VAL A 116 -8.42 9.40 -1.33
N VAL A 117 -9.10 9.17 -0.21
CA VAL A 117 -8.48 9.07 1.12
C VAL A 117 -8.80 7.72 1.78
N PRO A 118 -8.00 7.27 2.76
CA PRO A 118 -8.34 6.09 3.53
C PRO A 118 -9.72 6.21 4.17
N GLY A 119 -10.52 5.15 4.06
CA GLY A 119 -11.92 5.11 4.48
C GLY A 119 -12.91 5.21 3.32
N ASP A 120 -12.53 5.82 2.19
CA ASP A 120 -13.43 5.92 1.04
C ASP A 120 -13.71 4.53 0.44
N SER A 121 -14.92 4.30 -0.02
CA SER A 121 -15.31 3.06 -0.69
C SER A 121 -15.26 3.18 -2.22
N MET A 122 -14.40 2.39 -2.87
CA MET A 122 -14.22 2.39 -4.33
C MET A 122 -14.77 1.10 -4.95
N ARG A 123 -15.21 1.17 -6.22
CA ARG A 123 -15.60 -0.03 -6.97
C ARG A 123 -14.37 -0.87 -7.31
N THR A 124 -14.47 -2.16 -7.05
CA THR A 124 -13.44 -3.17 -7.27
C THR A 124 -14.06 -4.43 -7.84
N VAL A 125 -13.22 -5.39 -8.23
CA VAL A 125 -13.66 -6.73 -8.63
C VAL A 125 -13.10 -7.76 -7.67
N SER A 126 -13.99 -8.57 -7.10
CA SER A 126 -13.67 -9.62 -6.13
C SER A 126 -12.70 -10.65 -6.71
N SER A 127 -11.57 -10.82 -6.04
CA SER A 127 -10.55 -11.82 -6.34
C SER A 127 -11.08 -13.25 -6.23
N SER A 128 -12.13 -13.47 -5.44
CA SER A 128 -12.69 -14.80 -5.18
C SER A 128 -13.65 -15.30 -6.26
N ASP A 129 -14.44 -14.42 -6.87
CA ASP A 129 -15.54 -14.81 -7.75
C ASP A 129 -15.76 -13.87 -8.95
N GLY A 130 -14.89 -12.87 -9.14
CA GLY A 130 -14.96 -11.95 -10.28
C GLY A 130 -16.14 -10.97 -10.21
N THR A 131 -16.86 -10.90 -9.09
CA THR A 131 -18.02 -10.01 -8.96
C THR A 131 -17.61 -8.58 -8.66
N GLU A 132 -18.33 -7.61 -9.25
CA GLU A 132 -18.18 -6.20 -8.88
C GLU A 132 -18.65 -5.98 -7.44
N MET A 133 -17.83 -5.27 -6.66
CA MET A 133 -18.16 -4.93 -5.29
C MET A 133 -17.57 -3.57 -4.90
N CYS A 134 -17.94 -3.09 -3.72
CA CYS A 134 -17.35 -1.90 -3.13
C CYS A 134 -16.34 -2.34 -2.07
N SER A 135 -15.13 -1.78 -2.13
CA SER A 135 -14.04 -2.08 -1.21
C SER A 135 -13.48 -0.79 -0.64
N GLU A 136 -13.28 -0.77 0.68
CA GLU A 136 -12.69 0.37 1.35
C GLU A 136 -11.21 0.53 0.96
N VAL A 137 -10.79 1.78 0.83
CA VAL A 137 -9.40 2.16 0.67
C VAL A 137 -8.76 2.19 2.05
N TYR A 138 -7.73 1.37 2.26
CA TYR A 138 -7.06 1.30 3.56
C TYR A 138 -5.81 2.17 3.63
N PHE A 139 -5.23 2.54 2.48
CA PHE A 139 -4.06 3.40 2.42
C PHE A 139 -3.97 4.09 1.06
N THR A 140 -3.53 5.34 1.06
CA THR A 140 -3.15 6.07 -0.16
C THR A 140 -1.80 6.73 0.08
N TYR A 141 -1.02 6.90 -0.99
CA TYR A 141 0.17 7.73 -0.94
C TYR A 141 0.41 8.33 -2.32
N ALA A 142 0.75 9.61 -2.34
CA ALA A 142 0.99 10.38 -3.56
C ALA A 142 2.49 10.67 -3.71
N HIS A 143 2.95 10.66 -4.95
CA HIS A 143 4.28 11.11 -5.31
C HIS A 143 4.19 12.51 -5.89
N GLU A 144 4.69 13.51 -5.14
CA GLU A 144 4.73 14.89 -5.59
C GLU A 144 5.79 15.07 -6.69
N GLY A 145 5.36 15.38 -7.92
CA GLY A 145 6.24 15.63 -9.05
C GLY A 145 5.82 14.92 -10.33
N ASN A 146 6.60 15.13 -11.40
CA ASN A 146 6.39 14.47 -12.68
C ASN A 146 7.30 13.24 -12.79
N TYR A 147 6.69 12.06 -12.73
CA TYR A 147 7.36 10.76 -12.77
C TYR A 147 7.12 10.08 -14.11
N HIS A 148 8.09 9.29 -14.54
CA HIS A 148 7.97 8.46 -15.75
C HIS A 148 6.81 7.46 -15.60
N ALA A 149 5.97 7.40 -16.64
CA ALA A 149 4.81 6.54 -16.72
C ALA A 149 4.54 6.14 -18.16
N PHE A 150 3.70 5.11 -18.34
CA PHE A 150 3.18 4.68 -19.62
C PHE A 150 1.72 5.11 -19.78
N GLU A 151 1.43 5.84 -20.85
CA GLU A 151 0.07 6.03 -21.36
C GLU A 151 -0.27 4.85 -22.28
N VAL A 152 -1.18 4.01 -21.82
CA VAL A 152 -1.72 2.85 -22.55
C VAL A 152 -3.06 3.24 -23.17
N GLU A 153 -3.13 3.23 -24.49
CA GLU A 153 -4.32 3.54 -25.29
C GLU A 153 -4.97 2.24 -25.77
N MET A 154 -6.29 2.16 -25.63
CA MET A 154 -7.10 0.98 -25.94
C MET A 154 -7.91 1.16 -27.23
N GLU A 155 -8.49 0.08 -27.75
CA GLU A 155 -9.26 0.06 -29.00
C GLU A 155 -10.44 1.04 -29.05
N ASP A 156 -11.03 1.36 -27.91
CA ASP A 156 -12.14 2.31 -27.78
C ASP A 156 -11.66 3.76 -27.55
N SER A 157 -10.37 4.03 -27.79
CA SER A 157 -9.69 5.31 -27.52
C SER A 157 -9.67 5.72 -26.04
N SER A 158 -10.08 4.85 -25.12
CA SER A 158 -9.85 5.09 -23.69
C SER A 158 -8.35 4.97 -23.37
N LYS A 159 -7.94 5.65 -22.32
CA LYS A 159 -6.53 5.73 -21.91
C LYS A 159 -6.37 5.38 -20.45
N LEU A 160 -5.25 4.75 -20.14
CA LEU A 160 -4.81 4.42 -18.80
C LEU A 160 -3.35 4.85 -18.66
N THR A 161 -3.05 5.67 -17.67
CA THR A 161 -1.68 6.06 -17.37
C THR A 161 -1.22 5.41 -16.07
N VAL A 162 -0.14 4.64 -16.16
CA VAL A 162 0.42 3.89 -15.03
C VAL A 162 1.93 3.94 -15.02
N SER A 163 2.50 3.86 -13.82
CA SER A 163 3.94 3.64 -13.66
C SER A 163 4.40 2.30 -14.25
N SER A 164 5.70 2.22 -14.57
CA SER A 164 6.31 1.05 -15.21
C SER A 164 6.14 -0.27 -14.45
N ASN A 165 6.10 -0.21 -13.12
CA ASN A 165 6.02 -1.39 -12.26
C ASN A 165 4.61 -1.68 -11.73
N HIS A 166 3.60 -0.87 -12.12
CA HIS A 166 2.22 -1.14 -11.74
C HIS A 166 1.70 -2.42 -12.42
N LEU A 167 0.85 -3.17 -11.73
CA LEU A 167 0.32 -4.43 -12.25
C LEU A 167 -1.00 -4.22 -12.99
N LEU A 168 -0.98 -4.50 -14.29
CA LEU A 168 -2.16 -4.57 -15.15
C LEU A 168 -2.66 -6.02 -15.24
N TYR A 169 -3.97 -6.20 -15.30
CA TYR A 169 -4.57 -7.50 -15.52
C TYR A 169 -4.74 -7.76 -17.02
N VAL A 170 -3.90 -8.66 -17.56
CA VAL A 170 -3.94 -9.08 -18.96
C VAL A 170 -4.74 -10.38 -19.08
N GLY A 171 -5.70 -10.44 -19.98
CA GLY A 171 -6.54 -11.62 -20.23
C GLY A 171 -7.95 -11.28 -20.68
N SER A 172 -8.71 -12.32 -21.04
CA SER A 172 -10.09 -12.18 -21.55
C SER A 172 -11.15 -11.99 -20.46
N SER A 173 -10.84 -12.39 -19.22
CA SER A 173 -11.74 -12.27 -18.07
C SER A 173 -10.93 -12.14 -16.78
N PHE A 174 -11.58 -11.70 -15.72
CA PHE A 174 -10.92 -11.50 -14.43
C PHE A 174 -10.44 -12.82 -13.80
N GLU A 175 -11.16 -13.93 -14.00
CA GLU A 175 -10.78 -15.26 -13.47
C GLU A 175 -9.55 -15.83 -14.17
N ASN A 176 -9.36 -15.48 -15.45
CA ASN A 176 -8.23 -15.93 -16.27
C ASN A 176 -7.15 -14.86 -16.40
N ARG A 177 -7.17 -13.85 -15.52
CA ARG A 177 -6.25 -12.72 -15.58
C ARG A 177 -4.83 -13.15 -15.23
N LYS A 178 -3.86 -12.49 -15.86
CA LYS A 178 -2.46 -12.51 -15.48
C LYS A 178 -2.04 -11.12 -15.03
N ALA A 179 -1.64 -10.99 -13.78
CA ALA A 179 -1.01 -9.77 -13.28
C ALA A 179 0.35 -9.57 -14.00
N THR A 180 0.47 -8.50 -14.78
CA THR A 180 1.63 -8.20 -15.61
C THR A 180 2.06 -6.76 -15.34
N MET A 181 3.35 -6.54 -15.08
CA MET A 181 3.87 -5.18 -14.91
C MET A 181 3.66 -4.37 -16.20
N ALA A 182 3.33 -3.09 -16.07
CA ALA A 182 3.07 -2.21 -17.22
C ALA A 182 4.25 -2.16 -18.21
N LYS A 183 5.50 -2.19 -17.72
CA LYS A 183 6.71 -2.27 -18.56
C LYS A 183 6.79 -3.51 -19.46
N ASN A 184 6.02 -4.55 -19.14
CA ASN A 184 5.99 -5.83 -19.83
C ASN A 184 4.75 -6.04 -20.69
N VAL A 185 3.78 -5.12 -20.68
CA VAL A 185 2.63 -5.20 -21.59
C VAL A 185 3.01 -4.75 -22.99
N MET A 186 2.33 -5.30 -23.99
CA MET A 186 2.61 -5.03 -25.40
C MET A 186 1.35 -4.60 -26.15
N VAL A 187 1.53 -3.88 -27.26
CA VAL A 187 0.44 -3.63 -28.22
C VAL A 187 -0.11 -4.97 -28.72
N GLY A 188 -1.42 -5.11 -28.74
CA GLY A 188 -2.14 -6.35 -29.03
C GLY A 188 -2.48 -7.19 -27.79
N ASP A 189 -1.93 -6.88 -26.62
CA ASP A 189 -2.41 -7.48 -25.36
C ASP A 189 -3.83 -7.00 -25.05
N THR A 190 -4.59 -7.82 -24.33
CA THR A 190 -5.96 -7.49 -23.92
C THR A 190 -6.02 -7.26 -22.42
N LEU A 191 -6.54 -6.11 -22.00
CA LEU A 191 -6.75 -5.76 -20.61
C LEU A 191 -8.14 -6.21 -20.14
N VAL A 192 -8.19 -6.75 -18.92
CA VAL A 192 -9.44 -7.17 -18.30
C VAL A 192 -10.33 -5.95 -18.06
N SER A 193 -11.60 -6.08 -18.47
CA SER A 193 -12.65 -5.08 -18.28
C SER A 193 -13.78 -5.68 -17.46
N SER A 194 -14.34 -4.92 -16.51
CA SER A 194 -15.60 -5.27 -15.84
C SER A 194 -16.82 -4.96 -16.72
N VAL A 195 -16.67 -4.01 -17.64
CA VAL A 195 -17.71 -3.60 -18.58
C VAL A 195 -17.41 -4.17 -19.96
N GLY A 196 -18.27 -5.06 -20.45
CA GLY A 196 -18.19 -5.58 -21.82
C GLY A 196 -17.05 -6.57 -22.03
N SER A 197 -16.43 -6.53 -23.21
CA SER A 197 -15.28 -7.37 -23.55
C SER A 197 -13.98 -6.80 -22.99
N ALA A 198 -12.98 -7.67 -22.81
CA ALA A 198 -11.60 -7.25 -22.61
C ALA A 198 -11.16 -6.28 -23.72
N LYS A 199 -10.27 -5.35 -23.38
CA LYS A 199 -9.90 -4.23 -24.26
C LYS A 199 -8.51 -4.41 -24.84
N GLU A 200 -8.40 -4.43 -26.15
CA GLU A 200 -7.09 -4.55 -26.81
C GLU A 200 -6.27 -3.25 -26.70
N ILE A 201 -4.98 -3.37 -26.39
CA ILE A 201 -4.03 -2.27 -26.34
C ILE A 201 -3.59 -1.93 -27.76
N THR A 202 -3.80 -0.68 -28.18
CA THR A 202 -3.46 -0.21 -29.53
C THR A 202 -2.18 0.63 -29.56
N SER A 203 -1.82 1.27 -28.45
CA SER A 203 -0.63 2.12 -28.35
C SER A 203 -0.13 2.19 -26.92
N ILE A 204 1.19 2.27 -26.75
CA ILE A 204 1.85 2.53 -25.47
C ILE A 204 2.87 3.65 -25.71
N LYS A 205 2.84 4.70 -24.87
CA LYS A 205 3.74 5.86 -24.99
C LYS A 205 4.32 6.22 -23.62
N ASP A 206 5.58 6.64 -23.62
CA ASP A 206 6.21 7.23 -22.43
C ASP A 206 5.70 8.65 -22.20
N ILE A 207 5.29 8.93 -20.97
CA ILE A 207 4.89 10.26 -20.51
C ILE A 207 5.48 10.53 -19.13
N ASN A 208 5.35 11.78 -18.66
CA ASN A 208 5.62 12.12 -17.27
C ASN A 208 4.37 12.73 -16.64
N THR A 209 4.00 12.27 -15.45
CA THR A 209 2.80 12.73 -14.76
C THR A 209 2.92 12.60 -13.25
N GLU A 210 1.97 13.18 -12.53
CA GLU A 210 1.77 12.96 -11.10
C GLU A 210 1.17 11.58 -10.86
N LEU A 211 1.71 10.87 -9.87
CA LEU A 211 1.37 9.49 -9.60
C LEU A 211 0.84 9.32 -8.18
N VAL A 212 -0.21 8.52 -8.05
CA VAL A 212 -0.84 8.16 -6.77
C VAL A 212 -1.04 6.65 -6.70
N ASN A 213 -0.89 6.10 -5.50
CA ASN A 213 -1.32 4.74 -5.22
C ASN A 213 -2.56 4.75 -4.31
N VAL A 214 -3.52 3.91 -4.66
CA VAL A 214 -4.79 3.74 -3.95
C VAL A 214 -4.94 2.26 -3.61
N LEU A 215 -4.72 1.91 -2.35
CA LEU A 215 -4.76 0.51 -1.89
C LEU A 215 -6.13 0.17 -1.30
N THR A 216 -6.85 -0.71 -2.00
CA THR A 216 -8.17 -1.22 -1.60
C THR A 216 -8.04 -2.51 -0.79
N MET A 217 -9.02 -2.79 0.07
CA MET A 217 -9.06 -4.04 0.83
C MET A 217 -9.10 -5.29 -0.06
N GLU A 218 -9.67 -5.17 -1.25
CA GLU A 218 -9.80 -6.25 -2.24
C GLU A 218 -8.54 -6.49 -3.07
N GLY A 219 -7.67 -5.49 -3.21
CA GLY A 219 -6.44 -5.61 -4.02
C GLY A 219 -6.62 -5.34 -5.51
N SER A 220 -7.83 -4.95 -5.93
CA SER A 220 -8.14 -4.50 -7.30
C SER A 220 -8.90 -3.17 -7.27
N VAL A 221 -8.97 -2.48 -8.41
CA VAL A 221 -9.80 -1.29 -8.60
C VAL A 221 -10.27 -1.19 -10.05
N GLU A 222 -11.51 -0.72 -10.24
CA GLU A 222 -12.07 -0.41 -11.55
C GLU A 222 -11.86 1.08 -11.90
N LEU A 223 -11.43 1.34 -13.13
CA LEU A 223 -11.22 2.67 -13.66
C LEU A 223 -12.45 3.17 -14.45
N GLU A 224 -12.52 4.48 -14.74
CA GLU A 224 -13.59 5.05 -15.59
C GLU A 224 -13.68 4.42 -16.98
N SER A 225 -12.57 3.87 -17.49
CA SER A 225 -12.58 3.08 -18.72
C SER A 225 -13.27 1.72 -18.56
N GLY A 226 -13.59 1.25 -17.35
CA GLY A 226 -14.06 -0.11 -17.07
C GLY A 226 -12.91 -1.14 -16.99
N VAL A 227 -11.67 -0.72 -17.25
CA VAL A 227 -10.50 -1.59 -17.02
C VAL A 227 -10.33 -1.84 -15.54
N VAL A 228 -9.99 -3.07 -15.19
CA VAL A 228 -9.66 -3.49 -13.84
C VAL A 228 -8.16 -3.69 -13.72
N ILE A 229 -7.56 -3.08 -12.70
CA ILE A 229 -6.13 -3.20 -12.41
C ILE A 229 -5.91 -3.70 -10.99
N SER A 230 -4.71 -4.20 -10.70
CA SER A 230 -4.31 -4.47 -9.32
C SER A 230 -4.05 -3.15 -8.62
N THR A 231 -4.40 -3.02 -7.34
CA THR A 231 -3.89 -1.91 -6.53
C THR A 231 -2.45 -2.15 -6.07
N ASN A 232 -1.95 -3.37 -6.26
CA ASN A 232 -0.57 -3.75 -5.96
C ASN A 232 0.37 -3.48 -7.14
N SER A 233 1.67 -3.44 -6.87
CA SER A 233 2.71 -3.28 -7.89
C SER A 233 3.79 -4.36 -7.76
N TYR A 234 4.61 -4.56 -8.80
CA TYR A 234 5.67 -5.58 -8.90
C TYR A 234 5.19 -7.04 -8.87
N HIS A 235 4.59 -7.45 -7.75
CA HIS A 235 4.08 -8.78 -7.51
C HIS A 235 2.99 -8.72 -6.43
N GLU A 236 1.79 -9.21 -6.72
CA GLU A 236 0.61 -9.05 -5.84
C GLU A 236 0.88 -9.53 -4.40
N THR A 237 1.42 -10.74 -4.24
CA THR A 237 1.71 -11.32 -2.92
C THR A 237 2.77 -10.54 -2.12
N LEU A 238 3.91 -10.24 -2.73
CA LEU A 238 5.02 -9.55 -2.03
C LEU A 238 4.61 -8.13 -1.64
N TYR A 239 3.94 -7.45 -2.56
CA TYR A 239 3.45 -6.10 -2.33
C TYR A 239 2.36 -6.08 -1.25
N SER A 240 1.39 -7.00 -1.32
CA SER A 240 0.37 -7.14 -0.28
C SER A 240 0.99 -7.43 1.09
N ALA A 241 2.02 -8.28 1.15
CA ALA A 241 2.72 -8.60 2.39
C ALA A 241 3.42 -7.37 2.99
N LEU A 242 3.99 -6.51 2.15
CA LEU A 242 4.65 -5.27 2.56
C LEU A 242 3.65 -4.31 3.25
N PHE A 243 2.46 -4.13 2.66
CA PHE A 243 1.43 -3.22 3.18
C PHE A 243 0.50 -3.88 4.21
N TYR A 244 0.67 -5.18 4.49
CA TYR A 244 -0.16 -5.93 5.45
C TYR A 244 -0.20 -5.30 6.85
N PRO A 245 0.91 -4.78 7.43
CA PRO A 245 0.84 -4.10 8.73
C PRO A 245 -0.06 -2.86 8.73
N ILE A 246 -0.09 -2.11 7.63
CA ILE A 246 -0.95 -0.93 7.47
C ILE A 246 -2.41 -1.38 7.32
N LYS A 247 -2.66 -2.43 6.52
CA LYS A 247 -3.98 -3.06 6.41
C LYS A 247 -4.51 -3.54 7.76
N LEU A 248 -3.67 -4.14 8.61
CA LEU A 248 -4.05 -4.52 9.98
C LEU A 248 -4.36 -3.31 10.86
N MET A 249 -3.54 -2.26 10.80
CA MET A 249 -3.79 -1.02 11.54
C MET A 249 -5.14 -0.41 11.17
N TYR A 250 -5.45 -0.38 9.87
CA TYR A 250 -6.75 0.03 9.35
C TYR A 250 -7.88 -0.84 9.92
N LEU A 251 -7.78 -2.17 9.85
CA LEU A 251 -8.79 -3.09 10.35
C LEU A 251 -9.05 -2.95 11.87
N TRP A 252 -8.05 -2.57 12.64
CA TRP A 252 -8.13 -2.54 14.12
C TRP A 252 -8.57 -1.19 14.66
N ILE A 253 -8.14 -0.09 14.02
CA ILE A 253 -8.27 1.28 14.57
C ILE A 253 -8.98 2.21 13.56
N GLY A 254 -9.18 1.77 12.32
CA GLY A 254 -9.89 2.50 11.27
C GLY A 254 -9.05 3.55 10.54
N ALA A 255 -9.67 4.17 9.53
CA ALA A 255 -9.09 5.23 8.70
C ALA A 255 -8.42 6.39 9.47
N PRO A 256 -8.99 6.92 10.58
CA PRO A 256 -8.40 8.07 11.28
C PRO A 256 -6.99 7.79 11.83
N ALA A 257 -6.73 6.55 12.25
CA ALA A 257 -5.41 6.15 12.76
C ALA A 257 -4.38 6.07 11.65
N VAL A 258 -4.75 5.49 10.50
CA VAL A 258 -3.89 5.41 9.32
C VAL A 258 -3.55 6.80 8.81
N LYS A 259 -4.53 7.69 8.70
CA LYS A 259 -4.33 9.09 8.28
C LYS A 259 -3.38 9.84 9.23
N LYS A 260 -3.48 9.59 10.54
CA LYS A 260 -2.56 10.20 11.52
C LYS A 260 -1.15 9.60 11.45
N ALA A 261 -1.02 8.34 11.03
CA ALA A 261 0.26 7.65 10.88
C ALA A 261 0.92 7.88 9.52
N GLU A 262 0.21 8.44 8.54
CA GLU A 262 0.64 8.63 7.15
C GLU A 262 2.08 9.17 7.02
N PRO A 263 2.52 10.24 7.73
CA PRO A 263 3.89 10.74 7.59
C PRO A 263 4.98 9.71 7.94
N TYR A 264 4.67 8.75 8.81
CA TYR A 264 5.56 7.65 9.18
C TYR A 264 5.47 6.48 8.21
N LEU A 265 4.30 6.26 7.61
CA LEU A 265 4.03 5.15 6.70
C LEU A 265 4.57 5.41 5.28
N THR A 266 4.55 6.65 4.81
CA THR A 266 5.14 7.02 3.51
C THR A 266 6.63 6.68 3.46
N ASN A 267 7.35 6.93 4.57
CA ASN A 267 8.75 6.53 4.73
C ASN A 267 8.96 5.01 4.66
N VAL A 268 7.98 4.20 5.08
CA VAL A 268 8.04 2.73 4.97
C VAL A 268 7.91 2.30 3.52
N GLY A 269 7.00 2.92 2.76
CA GLY A 269 6.85 2.71 1.32
C GLY A 269 8.14 3.02 0.56
N ASP A 270 8.72 4.19 0.80
CA ASP A 270 9.95 4.63 0.11
C ASP A 270 11.16 3.75 0.42
N VAL A 271 11.27 3.25 1.66
CA VAL A 271 12.39 2.41 2.08
C VAL A 271 12.26 0.97 1.58
N LEU A 272 11.04 0.41 1.56
CA LEU A 272 10.84 -1.02 1.35
C LEU A 272 10.50 -1.39 -0.10
N THR A 273 9.93 -0.47 -0.88
CA THR A 273 9.59 -0.71 -2.30
C THR A 273 10.80 -1.11 -3.16
N PRO A 274 11.99 -0.49 -3.01
CA PRO A 274 13.19 -0.92 -3.75
C PRO A 274 13.59 -2.38 -3.48
N TYR A 275 13.39 -2.88 -2.26
CA TYR A 275 13.71 -4.28 -1.91
C TYR A 275 12.73 -5.24 -2.57
N VAL A 276 11.44 -4.88 -2.63
CA VAL A 276 10.43 -5.71 -3.31
C VAL A 276 10.72 -5.77 -4.80
N SER A 277 11.10 -4.66 -5.44
CA SER A 277 11.53 -4.64 -6.85
C SER A 277 12.69 -5.61 -7.08
N MET A 278 13.74 -5.51 -6.26
CA MET A 278 14.94 -6.35 -6.40
C MET A 278 14.63 -7.84 -6.27
N VAL A 279 13.74 -8.22 -5.35
CA VAL A 279 13.31 -9.62 -5.20
C VAL A 279 12.41 -10.04 -6.37
N ALA A 280 11.47 -9.21 -6.78
CA ALA A 280 10.54 -9.52 -7.87
C ALA A 280 11.26 -9.67 -9.21
N ASP A 281 12.24 -8.84 -9.52
CA ASP A 281 13.03 -8.94 -10.77
C ASP A 281 13.93 -10.21 -10.80
N SER A 282 14.08 -10.91 -9.67
CA SER A 282 14.85 -12.17 -9.56
C SER A 282 13.99 -13.43 -9.67
N LEU A 283 12.67 -13.30 -9.72
CA LEU A 283 11.69 -14.39 -9.84
C LEU A 283 11.23 -14.56 -11.29
#